data_AF-A0A960DNQ7-F1
#
_entry.id   AF-A0A960DNQ7-F1
#
_cell.length_a   1.000
_cell.length_b   1.000
_cell.length_c   1.000
_cell.angle_alpha   90.00
_cell.angle_beta   90.00
_cell.angle_gamma   90.00
#
_symmetry.space_group_name_H-M   'P 1'
#
loop_
_entity.id
_entity.type
_entity.pdbx_description
1 polymer ?
#
loop_
_entity_poly.entity_id
_entity_poly.type
_entity_poly.pdbx_seq_one_letter_code
_entity_poly.pdbx_strand_id
1 'polypeptide(L)'
;VPLLQHYSWECDDVDHVGHTATKLLRADPERQVWGFGRHFLGSNYYWYLRDPAGSFVELYSDMDVIDDDEEWETTGASTFGPEHIANAWGPNLPLEFIIPNDLETLKAGWGAMEG
;
A
#
# COMPACT_ATOMS: atom_id res chain seq x y z
N VAL A 1 -11.72 13.41 -8.93
CA VAL A 1 -11.95 12.04 -9.44
C VAL A 1 -11.80 11.09 -8.27
N PRO A 2 -12.81 10.24 -7.97
CA PRO A 2 -12.64 9.11 -7.05
C PRO A 2 -11.54 8.18 -7.57
N LEU A 3 -10.65 7.71 -6.68
CA LEU A 3 -9.52 6.85 -7.04
C LEU A 3 -9.45 5.66 -6.09
N LEU A 4 -9.30 4.46 -6.65
CA LEU A 4 -8.85 3.29 -5.89
C LEU A 4 -7.32 3.35 -5.79
N GLN A 5 -6.81 3.77 -4.62
CA GLN A 5 -5.37 3.89 -4.39
C GLN A 5 -4.72 2.50 -4.33
N HIS A 6 -5.18 1.64 -3.41
CA HIS A 6 -4.79 0.25 -3.35
C HIS A 6 -5.91 -0.65 -2.83
N TYR A 7 -5.74 -1.95 -3.04
CA TYR A 7 -6.41 -3.02 -2.30
C TYR A 7 -5.35 -3.97 -1.76
N SER A 8 -5.65 -4.64 -0.65
CA SER A 8 -4.67 -5.47 0.06
C SER A 8 -5.10 -6.93 0.12
N TRP A 9 -4.10 -7.82 0.16
CA TRP A 9 -4.25 -9.25 0.34
C TRP A 9 -3.35 -9.73 1.46
N GLU A 10 -3.96 -10.27 2.50
CA GLU A 10 -3.24 -10.89 3.60
C GLU A 10 -2.64 -12.23 3.12
N CYS A 11 -1.37 -12.42 3.43
CA CYS A 11 -0.59 -13.61 3.18
C CYS A 11 -0.28 -14.28 4.52
N ASP A 12 -0.12 -15.61 4.51
CA ASP A 12 0.06 -16.40 5.72
C ASP A 12 1.28 -15.95 6.56
N ASP A 13 2.36 -15.57 5.88
CA ASP A 13 3.60 -15.09 6.48
C ASP A 13 4.41 -14.24 5.49
N VAL A 14 5.58 -13.79 5.95
CA VAL A 14 6.51 -12.99 5.16
C VAL A 14 7.10 -13.74 3.97
N ASP A 15 7.25 -15.06 4.07
CA ASP A 15 7.76 -15.90 2.97
C ASP A 15 6.70 -16.01 1.87
N HIS A 16 5.42 -16.08 2.22
CA HIS A 16 4.31 -16.03 1.27
C HIS A 16 4.29 -14.66 0.55
N VAL A 17 4.43 -13.54 1.27
CA VAL A 17 4.57 -12.20 0.63
C VAL A 17 5.71 -12.21 -0.38
N GLY A 18 6.90 -12.63 0.05
CA GLY A 18 8.10 -12.66 -0.79
C GLY A 18 7.95 -13.59 -2.00
N HIS A 19 7.37 -14.77 -1.82
CA HIS A 19 7.14 -15.75 -2.88
C HIS A 19 6.19 -15.22 -3.95
N THR A 20 5.02 -14.71 -3.53
CA THR A 20 3.99 -14.24 -4.45
C THR A 20 4.44 -12.97 -5.18
N ALA A 21 4.99 -11.99 -4.46
CA ALA A 21 5.51 -10.76 -5.07
C ALA A 21 6.63 -11.06 -6.07
N THR A 22 7.61 -11.89 -5.69
CA THR A 22 8.72 -12.24 -6.60
C THR A 22 8.23 -12.99 -7.84
N LYS A 23 7.23 -13.87 -7.71
CA LYS A 23 6.64 -14.56 -8.86
C LYS A 23 5.99 -13.57 -9.84
N LEU A 24 5.27 -12.57 -9.33
CA LEU A 24 4.64 -11.53 -10.14
C LEU A 24 5.68 -10.63 -10.82
N LEU A 25 6.71 -10.20 -10.08
CA LEU A 25 7.79 -9.37 -10.62
C LEU A 25 8.65 -10.09 -11.67
N ARG A 26 8.83 -11.41 -11.55
CA ARG A 26 9.49 -12.21 -12.59
C ARG A 26 8.69 -12.28 -13.89
N ALA A 27 7.36 -12.26 -13.78
CA ALA A 27 6.50 -12.23 -14.96
C ALA A 27 6.48 -10.84 -15.61
N ASP A 28 6.56 -9.79 -14.79
CA ASP A 28 6.52 -8.39 -15.22
C ASP A 28 7.19 -7.47 -14.18
N PRO A 29 8.45 -7.06 -14.44
CA PRO A 29 9.20 -6.20 -13.52
C PRO A 29 8.63 -4.79 -13.37
N GLU A 30 7.82 -4.31 -14.33
CA GLU A 30 7.22 -2.96 -14.28
C GLU A 30 6.13 -2.86 -13.21
N ARG A 31 5.74 -3.99 -12.62
CA ARG A 31 4.82 -4.04 -11.48
C ARG A 31 5.45 -3.53 -10.20
N GLN A 32 6.76 -3.39 -10.09
CA GLN A 32 7.37 -2.91 -8.85
C GLN A 32 6.91 -1.47 -8.55
N VAL A 33 6.33 -1.26 -7.37
CA VAL A 33 5.92 0.08 -6.90
C VAL A 33 6.68 0.43 -5.64
N TRP A 34 6.46 -0.30 -4.54
CA TRP A 34 7.05 0.03 -3.25
C TRP A 34 7.25 -1.22 -2.38
N GLY A 35 8.30 -1.20 -1.56
CA GLY A 35 8.75 -2.35 -0.77
C GLY A 35 9.84 -3.16 -1.47
N PHE A 36 10.23 -4.31 -0.93
CA PHE A 36 9.72 -4.92 0.29
C PHE A 36 10.08 -4.11 1.56
N GLY A 37 9.17 -4.02 2.54
CA GLY A 37 9.37 -3.23 3.76
C GLY A 37 8.43 -3.58 4.92
N ARG A 38 8.48 -2.77 5.98
CA ARG A 38 7.62 -2.84 7.16
C ARG A 38 7.00 -1.49 7.45
N HIS A 39 5.69 -1.42 7.65
CA HIS A 39 5.03 -0.18 8.01
C HIS A 39 5.30 0.20 9.46
N PHE A 40 5.22 1.51 9.74
CA PHE A 40 5.15 1.99 11.11
C PHE A 40 3.73 1.83 11.67
N LEU A 41 2.71 2.22 10.87
CA LEU A 41 1.31 2.03 11.20
C LEU A 41 0.85 0.63 10.81
N GLY A 42 0.12 -0.04 11.70
CA GLY A 42 -0.34 -1.43 11.50
C GLY A 42 0.77 -2.47 11.56
N SER A 43 2.02 -2.04 11.69
CA SER A 43 3.21 -2.88 11.81
C SER A 43 3.28 -4.04 10.83
N ASN A 44 2.64 -4.01 9.65
CA ASN A 44 2.67 -5.16 8.74
C ASN A 44 3.91 -5.15 7.85
N TYR A 45 4.35 -6.34 7.43
CA TYR A 45 5.18 -6.46 6.24
C TYR A 45 4.37 -6.08 5.02
N TYR A 46 5.00 -5.43 4.04
CA TYR A 46 4.31 -5.03 2.82
C TYR A 46 5.18 -5.22 1.59
N TRP A 47 4.52 -5.50 0.47
CA TRP A 47 5.04 -5.29 -0.87
C TRP A 47 3.91 -4.79 -1.78
N TYR A 48 4.06 -3.58 -2.31
CA TYR A 48 3.13 -3.00 -3.26
C TYR A 48 3.56 -3.28 -4.70
N LEU A 49 2.62 -3.79 -5.48
CA LEU A 49 2.79 -4.03 -6.91
C LEU A 49 1.70 -3.32 -7.72
N ARG A 50 1.95 -3.05 -8.99
CA ARG A 50 0.98 -2.50 -9.93
C ARG A 50 0.12 -3.62 -10.52
N ASP A 51 -1.19 -3.42 -10.52
CA ASP A 51 -2.12 -4.29 -11.22
C ASP A 51 -2.28 -3.86 -12.70
N PRO A 52 -2.93 -4.68 -13.56
CA PRO A 52 -3.10 -4.33 -14.96
C PRO A 52 -3.95 -3.08 -15.24
N ALA A 53 -4.76 -2.63 -14.27
CA ALA A 53 -5.58 -1.43 -14.37
C ALA A 53 -4.84 -0.16 -13.90
N GLY A 54 -3.64 -0.30 -13.34
CA GLY A 54 -2.80 0.79 -12.86
C GLY A 54 -2.92 1.08 -11.36
N SER A 55 -3.91 0.47 -10.68
CA SER A 55 -4.05 0.51 -9.22
C SER A 55 -2.95 -0.30 -8.54
N PHE A 56 -2.77 -0.09 -7.24
CA PHE A 56 -1.81 -0.84 -6.45
C PHE A 56 -2.47 -2.04 -5.76
N VAL A 57 -1.74 -3.15 -5.69
CA VAL A 57 -2.05 -4.29 -4.83
C VAL A 57 -0.99 -4.39 -3.75
N GLU A 58 -1.43 -4.45 -2.50
CA GLU A 58 -0.57 -4.73 -1.34
C GLU A 58 -0.62 -6.22 -1.02
N LEU A 59 0.54 -6.87 -1.00
CA LEU A 59 0.70 -8.16 -0.35
C LEU A 59 1.29 -7.91 1.04
N TYR A 60 0.57 -8.32 2.09
CA TYR A 60 0.99 -8.05 3.45
C TYR A 60 0.86 -9.27 4.36
N SER A 61 1.56 -9.23 5.49
CA SER A 61 1.40 -10.19 6.59
C SER A 61 1.77 -9.53 7.91
N ASP A 62 1.36 -10.13 9.03
CA ASP A 62 1.77 -9.71 10.40
C ASP A 62 1.29 -8.29 10.77
N MET A 63 0.00 -8.00 10.50
CA MET A 63 -0.63 -6.73 10.87
C MET A 63 -1.10 -6.74 12.32
N ASP A 64 -0.92 -5.63 13.01
CA ASP A 64 -1.49 -5.40 14.35
C ASP A 64 -3.03 -5.49 14.27
N VAL A 65 -3.62 -6.23 15.21
CA VAL A 65 -5.07 -6.42 15.29
C VAL A 65 -5.59 -5.70 16.52
N ILE A 66 -6.66 -4.93 16.32
CA ILE A 66 -7.47 -4.42 17.42
C ILE A 66 -8.46 -5.53 17.78
N ASP A 67 -8.29 -6.14 18.95
CA ASP A 67 -9.10 -7.25 19.43
C ASP A 67 -10.22 -6.81 20.40
N ASP A 68 -10.07 -5.64 21.02
CA ASP A 68 -11.08 -4.98 21.85
C ASP A 68 -11.24 -3.50 21.45
N ASP A 69 -12.35 -3.19 20.77
CA ASP A 69 -12.69 -1.84 20.32
C ASP A 69 -12.96 -0.86 21.49
N GLU A 70 -13.39 -1.35 22.65
CA GLU A 70 -13.68 -0.52 23.83
C GLU A 70 -12.41 -0.20 24.63
N GLU A 71 -11.44 -1.12 24.67
CA GLU A 71 -10.14 -0.92 25.33
C GLU A 71 -9.15 -0.14 24.44
N TRP A 72 -9.28 -0.23 23.11
CA TRP A 72 -8.37 0.42 22.18
C TRP A 72 -8.39 1.95 22.29
N GLU A 73 -7.25 2.53 22.69
CA GLU A 73 -7.09 3.99 22.74
C GLU A 73 -6.91 4.56 21.33
N THR A 74 -8.02 5.04 20.76
CA THR A 74 -8.05 5.67 19.43
C THR A 74 -7.35 7.03 19.37
N THR A 75 -7.03 7.65 20.52
CA THR A 75 -6.44 8.99 20.59
C THR A 75 -5.22 9.07 21.51
N GLY A 76 -4.06 9.47 20.99
CA GLY A 76 -2.96 9.95 21.85
C GLY A 76 -1.97 8.90 22.37
N ALA A 77 -1.98 7.66 21.88
CA ALA A 77 -0.98 6.66 22.24
C ALA A 77 0.45 7.00 21.75
N SER A 78 0.59 7.81 20.69
CA SER A 78 1.89 8.18 20.13
C SER A 78 1.84 9.49 19.33
N THR A 79 2.90 10.30 19.42
CA THR A 79 3.06 11.50 18.58
C THR A 79 3.63 11.07 17.23
N PHE A 80 2.82 11.12 16.17
CA PHE A 80 3.24 10.76 14.82
C PHE A 80 3.79 11.99 14.07
N GLY A 81 5.09 11.99 13.80
CA GLY A 81 5.70 12.87 12.79
C GLY A 81 5.61 12.31 11.35
N PRO A 82 5.89 13.12 10.32
CA PRO A 82 5.86 12.72 8.91
C PRO A 82 6.71 11.48 8.58
N GLU A 83 7.78 11.25 9.33
CA GLU A 83 8.66 10.08 9.23
C GLU A 83 7.95 8.76 9.50
N HIS A 84 6.83 8.77 10.24
CA HIS A 84 6.05 7.59 10.59
C HIS A 84 4.95 7.27 9.58
N ILE A 85 4.75 8.12 8.57
CA ILE A 85 3.67 7.95 7.58
C ILE A 85 4.00 6.83 6.57
N ALA A 86 5.28 6.57 6.33
CA ALA A 86 5.74 5.64 5.29
C ALA A 86 6.07 4.25 5.85
N ASN A 87 7.29 4.08 6.35
CA ASN A 87 7.85 2.77 6.69
C ASN A 87 8.75 2.85 7.92
N ALA A 88 8.72 1.80 8.74
CA ALA A 88 9.69 1.60 9.81
C ALA A 88 11.07 1.24 9.23
N TRP A 89 11.10 0.38 8.19
CA TRP A 89 12.27 0.08 7.38
C TRP A 89 11.85 -0.37 5.97
N GLY A 90 12.80 -0.37 5.03
CA GLY A 90 12.54 -0.61 3.60
C GLY A 90 12.85 0.63 2.75
N PRO A 91 12.51 0.62 1.46
CA PRO A 91 12.72 1.77 0.58
C PRO A 91 11.81 2.95 0.97
N ASN A 92 12.25 4.16 0.68
CA ASN A 92 11.42 5.36 0.85
C ASN A 92 10.13 5.25 0.01
N LEU A 93 9.04 5.77 0.56
CA LEU A 93 7.76 5.90 -0.16
C LEU A 93 7.97 6.68 -1.47
N PRO A 94 7.67 6.08 -2.64
CA PRO A 94 7.79 6.79 -3.90
C PRO A 94 6.66 7.81 -4.05
N LEU A 95 6.97 8.95 -4.69
CA LEU A 95 5.99 10.03 -4.87
C LEU A 95 4.75 9.57 -5.65
N GLU A 96 4.90 8.63 -6.59
CA GLU A 96 3.79 8.07 -7.37
C GLU A 96 2.72 7.40 -6.50
N PHE A 97 3.08 6.98 -5.29
CA PHE A 97 2.15 6.35 -4.36
C PHE A 97 1.16 7.37 -3.78
N ILE A 98 1.58 8.63 -3.66
CA ILE A 98 0.75 9.76 -3.19
C ILE A 98 0.07 10.43 -4.37
N ILE A 99 0.81 10.63 -5.46
CA ILE A 99 0.36 11.32 -6.67
C ILE A 99 0.55 10.38 -7.86
N PRO A 100 -0.48 9.60 -8.23
CA PRO A 100 -0.39 8.67 -9.36
C PRO A 100 -0.01 9.39 -10.66
N ASN A 101 0.82 8.73 -11.47
CA ASN A 101 1.32 9.30 -12.73
C ASN A 101 0.20 9.56 -13.76
N ASP A 102 -0.94 8.89 -13.63
CA ASP A 102 -2.10 8.95 -14.53
C ASP A 102 -3.24 9.82 -14.00
N LEU A 103 -3.04 10.55 -12.89
CA LEU A 103 -4.08 11.35 -12.24
C LEU A 103 -4.79 12.33 -13.18
N GLU A 104 -4.06 13.01 -14.07
CA GLU A 104 -4.65 13.95 -15.03
C GLU A 104 -5.50 13.23 -16.09
N THR A 105 -5.08 12.04 -16.53
CA THR A 105 -5.87 11.20 -17.44
C THR A 105 -7.16 10.73 -16.76
N LEU A 106 -7.08 10.32 -15.49
CA LEU A 106 -8.25 9.92 -14.70
C LEU A 106 -9.23 11.09 -14.49
N LYS A 107 -8.73 12.29 -14.18
CA LYS A 107 -9.56 13.50 -14.07
C LYS A 107 -10.29 13.83 -15.37
N ALA A 108 -9.58 13.76 -16.51
CA ALA A 108 -10.17 14.02 -17.81
C ALA A 108 -11.26 12.99 -18.15
N GLY A 109 -10.99 11.70 -17.94
CA GLY A 109 -11.97 10.63 -18.16
C GLY A 109 -13.22 10.77 -17.28
N TRP A 110 -13.05 11.11 -16.00
CA TRP A 110 -14.16 11.34 -15.08
C TRP A 110 -15.03 12.52 -15.50
N GLY A 111 -14.42 13.66 -15.83
CA GLY A 111 -15.16 14.85 -16.27
C GLY A 111 -16.00 14.62 -17.53
N ALA A 112 -15.54 13.73 -18.42
CA ALA A 112 -16.29 13.35 -19.63
C ALA A 112 -17.49 12.42 -19.35
N MET A 113 -17.56 11.77 -18.18
CA MET A 113 -18.70 10.93 -17.79
C MET A 113 -19.79 11.71 -17.06
N GLU A 114 -19.45 12.85 -16.46
CA GLU A 114 -20.39 13.70 -15.70
C GLU A 114 -21.06 14.80 -16.55
N GLY A 115 -20.57 15.04 -17.78
CA GLY A 115 -21.12 16.03 -18.72
C GLY A 115 -21.91 15.40 -19.85
#